data_AF-A0A6P7EXH2-F1
#
_entry.id   AF-A0A6P7EXH2-F1
#
_cell.length_a   1.000
_cell.length_b   1.000
_cell.length_c   1.000
_cell.angle_alpha   90.00
_cell.angle_beta   90.00
_cell.angle_gamma   90.00
#
_symmetry.space_group_name_H-M   'P 1'
#
loop_
_entity.id
_entity.type
_entity.pdbx_description
1 polymer ?
#
loop_
_entity_poly.entity_id
_entity_poly.type
_entity_poly.pdbx_seq_one_letter_code
_entity_poly.pdbx_strand_id
1 'polypeptide(L)'
;MLESAIKPLKSKNLNLLLKQQIIRQIEQTEHTENPPQIECNQKNVSFKSQVSLNETTIEYYTDDEQSSKYEYLKIELANIQVDETNAALEGQALVGNYDLVEGLLDNIMQYLDCMILEIKSSFRLAQTLQTYIAYEDSIGGKSCDIPKKLCEPSKLETLEEIKSKLFVSLNRYDHIKQLKQEHDQRKNDYKLALKNFKIILEVMNINEKSLNKLRQQFEEVLMNYQHARCILNQELPFILTERTKVLGDCLKLLGRECGEWGGNRDELSRLFTELGNNLNFN
;
A
#
# COMPACT_ATOMS: atom_id res chain seq x y z
N MET A 1 12.56 38.49 -57.51
CA MET A 1 12.81 39.22 -56.25
C MET A 1 12.24 38.41 -55.10
N LEU A 2 13.08 38.21 -54.07
CA LEU A 2 12.78 37.76 -52.69
C LEU A 2 12.52 36.26 -52.45
N GLU A 3 13.60 35.52 -52.26
CA GLU A 3 13.68 34.40 -51.30
C GLU A 3 13.98 34.97 -49.90
N SER A 4 13.16 34.68 -48.89
CA SER A 4 13.42 35.09 -47.50
C SER A 4 13.81 33.89 -46.64
N ALA A 5 15.01 33.98 -46.08
CA ALA A 5 15.60 33.06 -45.13
C ALA A 5 14.81 32.93 -43.82
N ILE A 6 14.45 31.69 -43.45
CA ILE A 6 14.03 31.34 -42.09
C ILE A 6 15.25 30.75 -41.37
N LYS A 7 15.84 31.54 -40.46
CA LYS A 7 16.97 31.11 -39.60
C LYS A 7 16.51 30.10 -38.53
N PRO A 8 17.32 29.07 -38.20
CA PRO A 8 17.06 28.17 -37.09
C PRO A 8 17.60 28.76 -35.78
N LEU A 9 16.74 29.41 -34.99
CA LEU A 9 17.12 30.03 -33.71
C LEU A 9 16.48 29.38 -32.46
N LYS A 10 15.86 28.21 -32.59
CA LYS A 10 15.10 27.58 -31.48
C LYS A 10 15.78 26.39 -30.76
N SER A 11 16.80 25.73 -31.33
CA SER A 11 17.37 24.51 -30.70
C SER A 11 18.37 24.78 -29.57
N LYS A 12 19.19 25.84 -29.68
CA LYS A 12 20.20 26.16 -28.65
C LYS A 12 19.60 26.63 -27.32
N ASN A 13 18.49 27.38 -27.37
CA ASN A 13 17.82 27.86 -26.15
C ASN A 13 17.07 26.75 -25.41
N LEU A 14 16.48 25.79 -26.12
CA LEU A 14 15.81 24.64 -25.51
C LEU A 14 16.80 23.71 -24.79
N ASN A 15 17.98 23.53 -25.39
CA ASN A 15 19.07 22.72 -24.82
C ASN A 15 19.69 23.37 -23.57
N LEU A 16 19.70 24.71 -23.51
CA LEU A 16 20.13 25.43 -22.31
C LEU A 16 19.11 25.35 -21.17
N LEU A 17 17.82 25.43 -21.48
CA LEU A 17 16.72 25.29 -20.52
C LEU A 17 16.68 23.90 -19.88
N LEU A 18 16.83 22.83 -20.67
CA LEU A 18 16.93 21.46 -20.17
C LEU A 18 18.16 21.25 -19.28
N LYS A 19 19.33 21.79 -19.68
CA LYS A 19 20.54 21.74 -18.86
C LYS A 19 20.40 22.52 -17.54
N GLN A 20 19.74 23.68 -17.56
CA GLN A 20 19.52 24.48 -16.35
C GLN A 20 18.47 23.87 -15.40
N GLN A 21 17.47 23.15 -15.92
CA GLN A 21 16.53 22.41 -15.08
C GLN A 21 17.17 21.21 -14.38
N ILE A 22 18.07 20.49 -15.07
CA ILE A 22 18.78 19.35 -14.49
C ILE A 22 19.74 19.78 -13.38
N ILE A 23 20.48 20.89 -13.56
CA ILE A 23 21.45 21.37 -12.55
C ILE A 23 20.74 21.87 -11.28
N ARG A 24 19.61 22.60 -11.41
CA ARG A 24 18.87 23.10 -10.24
C ARG A 24 18.20 22.02 -9.40
N GLN A 25 17.91 20.85 -9.97
CA GLN A 25 17.32 19.74 -9.21
C GLN A 25 18.39 18.91 -8.47
N ILE A 26 19.65 18.95 -8.92
CA ILE A 26 20.77 18.24 -8.29
C ILE A 26 21.26 18.96 -7.03
N GLU A 27 21.30 20.30 -7.05
CA GLU A 27 21.71 21.12 -5.88
C GLU A 27 20.72 21.04 -4.70
N GLN A 28 19.51 20.53 -4.91
CA GLN A 28 18.50 20.36 -3.85
C GLN A 28 18.54 18.99 -3.18
N THR A 29 19.24 18.01 -3.77
CA THR A 29 19.32 16.62 -3.28
C THR A 29 20.57 16.32 -2.45
N GLU A 30 21.56 17.23 -2.41
CA GLU A 30 22.83 17.05 -1.67
C GLU A 30 22.73 17.34 -0.16
N HIS A 31 21.51 17.54 0.37
CA HIS A 31 21.27 17.75 1.80
C HIS A 31 20.30 16.72 2.37
N THR A 32 20.64 15.43 2.33
CA THR A 32 20.10 14.47 3.31
C THR A 32 21.06 13.31 3.51
N GLU A 33 21.29 12.99 4.79
CA GLU A 33 22.36 12.17 5.34
C GLU A 33 22.30 10.68 4.94
N ASN A 34 23.47 10.03 5.00
CA ASN A 34 23.74 8.62 4.65
C ASN A 34 22.76 7.59 5.25
N PRO A 35 22.29 6.59 4.47
CA PRO A 35 21.63 5.41 5.03
C PRO A 35 22.64 4.27 5.36
N PRO A 36 22.34 3.44 6.38
CA PRO A 36 23.20 2.35 6.84
C PRO A 36 23.21 1.15 5.89
N GLN A 37 24.37 0.50 5.77
CA GLN A 37 24.58 -0.70 4.97
C GLN A 37 23.98 -1.94 5.66
N ILE A 38 22.91 -2.50 5.07
CA ILE A 38 22.43 -3.86 5.37
C ILE A 38 22.65 -4.70 4.11
N GLU A 39 23.50 -5.73 4.22
CA GLU A 39 23.79 -6.68 3.14
C GLU A 39 22.56 -7.51 2.81
N CYS A 40 21.84 -7.11 1.76
CA CYS A 40 20.80 -7.94 1.16
C CYS A 40 21.48 -8.92 0.18
N ASN A 41 21.53 -10.21 0.54
CA ASN A 41 22.02 -11.30 -0.31
C ASN A 41 21.08 -11.54 -1.49
N GLN A 42 21.08 -10.66 -2.48
CA GLN A 42 20.61 -10.98 -3.81
C GLN A 42 21.79 -11.55 -4.61
N LYS A 43 21.52 -12.57 -5.42
CA LYS A 43 22.41 -12.94 -6.53
C LYS A 43 22.63 -11.67 -7.33
N ASN A 44 23.81 -11.08 -7.16
CA ASN A 44 24.26 -9.96 -7.95
C ASN A 44 23.98 -10.30 -9.41
N VAL A 45 23.01 -9.61 -10.03
CA VAL A 45 23.10 -9.32 -11.46
C VAL A 45 24.18 -8.24 -11.56
N SER A 46 25.41 -8.65 -11.21
CA SER A 46 26.61 -7.91 -11.52
C SER A 46 26.81 -8.07 -13.02
N PHE A 47 27.25 -6.99 -13.65
CA PHE A 47 27.68 -6.86 -15.04
C PHE A 47 28.78 -7.83 -15.52
N LYS A 48 29.01 -8.94 -14.84
CA LYS A 48 30.01 -9.93 -15.20
C LYS A 48 29.32 -11.23 -15.62
N SER A 49 28.80 -11.24 -16.85
CA SER A 49 28.73 -12.48 -17.61
C SER A 49 29.88 -12.47 -18.61
N GLN A 50 30.89 -13.30 -18.31
CA GLN A 50 32.02 -13.58 -19.18
C GLN A 50 31.50 -14.24 -20.46
N VAL A 51 31.83 -13.66 -21.61
CA VAL A 51 32.00 -14.41 -22.85
C VAL A 51 33.40 -14.09 -23.37
N SER A 52 34.27 -15.09 -23.25
CA SER A 52 35.58 -15.13 -23.89
C SER A 52 35.37 -15.35 -25.40
N LEU A 53 35.87 -14.43 -26.22
CA LEU A 53 36.05 -14.63 -27.66
C LEU A 53 37.48 -14.22 -27.99
N ASN A 54 38.23 -15.22 -28.49
CA ASN A 54 39.64 -15.13 -28.87
C ASN A 54 39.89 -14.04 -29.92
N GLU A 55 41.09 -13.47 -29.82
CA GLU A 55 41.68 -12.49 -30.73
C GLU A 55 41.59 -12.92 -32.21
N THR A 56 41.17 -12.00 -33.07
CA THR A 56 41.86 -11.81 -34.36
C THR A 56 41.77 -10.35 -34.76
N THR A 57 42.93 -9.72 -34.79
CA THR A 57 43.17 -8.31 -35.13
C THR A 57 42.75 -8.01 -36.57
N ILE A 58 41.75 -7.14 -36.74
CA ILE A 58 41.58 -6.34 -37.95
C ILE A 58 41.27 -4.91 -37.49
N GLU A 59 42.24 -4.01 -37.61
CA GLU A 59 42.09 -2.58 -37.38
C GLU A 59 41.17 -1.96 -38.45
N TYR A 60 39.94 -1.64 -38.06
CA TYR A 60 39.09 -0.62 -38.70
C TYR A 60 38.44 0.23 -37.58
N TYR A 61 39.02 1.40 -37.28
CA TYR A 61 38.37 2.47 -36.52
C TYR A 61 37.26 3.08 -37.43
N THR A 62 36.04 3.49 -37.03
CA THR A 62 35.51 3.80 -35.69
C THR A 62 33.96 3.95 -35.59
N ASP A 63 33.15 3.54 -36.57
CA ASP A 63 31.67 3.73 -36.48
C ASP A 63 30.89 2.48 -36.00
N ASP A 64 31.40 1.27 -36.25
CA ASP A 64 30.68 0.03 -35.92
C ASP A 64 30.71 -0.32 -34.42
N GLU A 65 31.80 -0.06 -33.71
CA GLU A 65 31.90 -0.40 -32.28
C GLU A 65 31.03 0.50 -31.40
N GLN A 66 30.97 1.80 -31.71
CA GLN A 66 30.14 2.74 -30.97
C GLN A 66 28.66 2.43 -31.23
N SER A 67 28.27 2.21 -32.48
CA SER A 67 26.92 1.76 -32.86
C SER A 67 26.51 0.46 -32.14
N SER A 68 27.41 -0.53 -32.10
CA SER A 68 27.21 -1.81 -31.39
C SER A 68 26.99 -1.61 -29.89
N LYS A 69 27.75 -0.71 -29.24
CA LYS A 69 27.60 -0.41 -27.81
C LYS A 69 26.28 0.30 -27.48
N TYR A 70 25.82 1.20 -28.36
CA TYR A 70 24.52 1.85 -28.24
C TYR A 70 23.37 0.85 -28.35
N GLU A 71 23.45 -0.06 -29.32
CA GLU A 71 22.42 -1.07 -29.53
C GLU A 71 22.39 -2.08 -28.37
N TYR A 72 23.56 -2.48 -27.86
CA TYR A 72 23.67 -3.29 -26.65
C TYR A 72 22.95 -2.63 -25.45
N LEU A 73 23.17 -1.34 -25.21
CA LEU A 73 22.51 -0.61 -24.12
C LEU A 73 20.99 -0.54 -24.27
N LYS A 74 20.48 -0.42 -25.50
CA LYS A 74 19.02 -0.46 -25.73
C LYS A 74 18.43 -1.81 -25.39
N ILE A 75 19.09 -2.89 -25.82
CA ILE A 75 18.67 -4.27 -25.51
C ILE A 75 18.71 -4.49 -24.00
N GLU A 76 19.77 -4.04 -23.34
CA GLU A 76 19.94 -4.15 -21.89
C GLU A 76 18.82 -3.41 -21.12
N LEU A 77 18.52 -2.17 -21.50
CA LEU A 77 17.41 -1.41 -20.89
C LEU A 77 16.06 -2.07 -21.12
N ALA A 78 15.86 -2.68 -22.29
CA ALA A 78 14.64 -3.44 -22.57
C ALA A 78 14.53 -4.66 -21.65
N ASN A 79 15.63 -5.40 -21.46
CA ASN A 79 15.68 -6.54 -20.52
C ASN A 79 15.41 -6.09 -19.09
N ILE A 80 16.08 -5.04 -18.61
CA ILE A 80 15.84 -4.45 -17.28
C ILE A 80 14.36 -4.07 -17.11
N GLN A 81 13.76 -3.45 -18.13
CA GLN A 81 12.35 -3.07 -18.06
C GLN A 81 11.43 -4.31 -17.97
N VAL A 82 11.72 -5.37 -18.71
CA VAL A 82 10.95 -6.63 -18.63
C VAL A 82 11.07 -7.22 -17.23
N ASP A 83 12.28 -7.33 -16.70
CA ASP A 83 12.55 -7.87 -15.36
C ASP A 83 11.84 -7.05 -14.28
N GLU A 84 11.94 -5.72 -14.33
CA GLU A 84 11.28 -4.85 -13.37
C GLU A 84 9.76 -4.84 -13.51
N THR A 85 9.23 -5.06 -14.71
CA THR A 85 7.78 -5.20 -14.93
C THR A 85 7.27 -6.49 -14.30
N ASN A 86 7.95 -7.61 -14.53
CA ASN A 86 7.59 -8.90 -13.94
C ASN A 86 7.63 -8.84 -12.42
N ALA A 87 8.70 -8.30 -11.86
CA ALA A 87 8.85 -8.22 -10.42
C ALA A 87 7.90 -7.20 -9.77
N ALA A 88 7.50 -6.15 -10.49
CA ALA A 88 6.46 -5.23 -10.04
C ALA A 88 5.08 -5.89 -9.98
N LEU A 89 4.75 -6.80 -10.90
CA LEU A 89 3.49 -7.53 -10.88
C LEU A 89 3.38 -8.45 -9.65
N GLU A 90 4.46 -9.15 -9.32
CA GLU A 90 4.52 -9.99 -8.11
C GLU A 90 4.35 -9.15 -6.84
N GLY A 91 5.07 -8.02 -6.74
CA GLY A 91 4.95 -7.10 -5.61
C GLY A 91 3.58 -6.45 -5.49
N GLN A 92 2.91 -6.16 -6.62
CA GLN A 92 1.59 -5.52 -6.63
C GLN A 92 0.52 -6.41 -5.99
N ALA A 93 0.58 -7.73 -6.19
CA ALA A 93 -0.34 -8.66 -5.54
C ALA A 93 -0.16 -8.66 -4.01
N LEU A 94 1.09 -8.62 -3.52
CA LEU A 94 1.38 -8.55 -2.09
C LEU A 94 0.88 -7.26 -1.45
N VAL A 95 1.15 -6.12 -2.08
CA VAL A 95 0.67 -4.80 -1.61
C VAL A 95 -0.86 -4.77 -1.62
N GLY A 96 -1.50 -5.25 -2.69
CA GLY A 96 -2.96 -5.30 -2.78
C GLY A 96 -3.59 -6.18 -1.68
N ASN A 97 -2.99 -7.32 -1.37
CA ASN A 97 -3.46 -8.18 -0.28
C ASN A 97 -3.30 -7.51 1.09
N TYR A 98 -2.19 -6.83 1.32
CA TYR A 98 -1.98 -6.06 2.55
C TYR A 98 -3.03 -4.97 2.73
N ASP A 99 -3.28 -4.19 1.68
CA ASP A 99 -4.26 -3.09 1.70
C ASP A 99 -5.69 -3.63 1.92
N LEU A 100 -6.01 -4.78 1.33
CA LEU A 100 -7.29 -5.45 1.56
C LEU A 100 -7.45 -5.90 3.02
N VAL A 101 -6.43 -6.55 3.61
CA VAL A 101 -6.48 -6.99 5.00
C VAL A 101 -6.55 -5.80 5.96
N GLU A 102 -5.80 -4.74 5.69
CA GLU A 102 -5.87 -3.49 6.46
C GLU A 102 -7.29 -2.90 6.43
N GLY A 103 -7.87 -2.76 5.23
CA GLY A 103 -9.24 -2.28 5.07
C GLY A 103 -10.28 -3.18 5.74
N LEU A 104 -10.09 -4.50 5.73
CA LEU A 104 -10.97 -5.43 6.46
C LEU A 104 -10.88 -5.23 7.97
N LEU A 105 -9.68 -5.07 8.54
CA LEU A 105 -9.49 -4.81 9.96
C LEU A 105 -10.16 -3.48 10.38
N ASP A 106 -10.00 -2.43 9.58
CA ASP A 106 -10.66 -1.13 9.79
C ASP A 106 -12.18 -1.23 9.72
N ASN A 107 -12.72 -1.98 8.75
CA ASN A 107 -14.16 -2.19 8.63
C ASN A 107 -14.73 -2.97 9.81
N ILE A 108 -14.00 -3.98 10.31
CA ILE A 108 -14.41 -4.73 11.52
C ILE A 108 -14.38 -3.80 12.73
N MET A 109 -13.38 -2.93 12.85
CA MET A 109 -13.32 -1.93 13.92
C MET A 109 -14.58 -1.05 13.94
N GLN A 110 -14.97 -0.51 12.78
CA GLN A 110 -16.18 0.33 12.65
C GLN A 110 -17.46 -0.46 12.94
N TYR A 111 -17.53 -1.73 12.52
CA TYR A 111 -18.65 -2.61 12.83
C TYR A 111 -18.77 -2.85 14.35
N LEU A 112 -17.65 -3.07 15.05
CA LEU A 112 -17.64 -3.23 16.51
C LEU A 112 -18.17 -1.97 17.21
N ASP A 113 -17.79 -0.78 16.74
CA ASP A 113 -18.32 0.47 17.30
C ASP A 113 -19.84 0.55 17.17
N CYS A 114 -20.38 0.17 16.01
CA CYS A 114 -21.82 0.13 15.77
C CYS A 114 -22.50 -0.90 16.68
N MET A 115 -21.95 -2.11 16.77
CA MET A 115 -22.49 -3.18 17.61
C MET A 115 -22.49 -2.82 19.09
N ILE A 116 -21.39 -2.28 19.61
CA ILE A 116 -21.28 -1.83 20.99
C ILE A 116 -22.32 -0.74 21.28
N LEU A 117 -22.50 0.22 20.37
CA LEU A 117 -23.51 1.28 20.51
C LEU A 117 -24.92 0.71 20.53
N GLU A 118 -25.21 -0.25 19.65
CA GLU A 118 -26.52 -0.89 19.56
C GLU A 118 -26.86 -1.69 20.81
N ILE A 119 -25.91 -2.49 21.33
CA ILE A 119 -26.07 -3.24 22.57
C ILE A 119 -26.37 -2.29 23.73
N LYS A 120 -25.57 -1.22 23.87
CA LYS A 120 -25.78 -0.18 24.90
C LYS A 120 -27.16 0.47 24.79
N SER A 121 -27.60 0.77 23.57
CA SER A 121 -28.89 1.43 23.32
C SER A 121 -30.07 0.51 23.61
N SER A 122 -29.99 -0.74 23.16
CA SER A 122 -30.99 -1.78 23.39
C SER A 122 -31.14 -2.12 24.87
N PHE A 123 -30.02 -2.20 25.59
CA PHE A 123 -30.01 -2.39 27.04
C PHE A 123 -30.73 -1.24 27.76
N ARG A 124 -30.41 0.02 27.44
CA ARG A 124 -31.09 1.20 28.02
C ARG A 124 -32.59 1.19 27.73
N LEU A 125 -32.97 0.78 26.52
CA LEU A 125 -34.36 0.66 26.12
C LEU A 125 -35.07 -0.44 26.92
N ALA A 126 -34.46 -1.62 27.06
CA ALA A 126 -34.99 -2.71 27.87
C ALA A 126 -35.17 -2.30 29.35
N GLN A 127 -34.21 -1.58 29.93
CA GLN A 127 -34.32 -1.03 31.29
C GLN A 127 -35.47 -0.03 31.43
N THR A 128 -35.65 0.84 30.44
CA THR A 128 -36.74 1.83 30.42
C THR A 128 -38.09 1.12 30.33
N LEU A 129 -38.21 0.12 29.45
CA LEU A 129 -39.42 -0.68 29.32
C LEU A 129 -39.72 -1.50 30.57
N GLN A 130 -38.71 -2.11 31.20
CA GLN A 130 -38.88 -2.83 32.46
C GLN A 130 -39.44 -1.91 33.55
N THR A 131 -38.97 -0.66 33.61
CA THR A 131 -39.46 0.35 34.55
C THR A 131 -40.92 0.71 34.26
N TYR A 132 -41.26 0.92 32.99
CA TYR A 132 -42.63 1.21 32.55
C TYR A 132 -43.59 0.05 32.88
N ILE A 133 -43.22 -1.18 32.55
CA ILE A 133 -44.02 -2.38 32.84
C ILE A 133 -44.20 -2.54 34.35
N ALA A 134 -43.14 -2.36 35.16
CA ALA A 134 -43.25 -2.44 36.62
C ALA A 134 -44.21 -1.38 37.20
N TYR A 135 -44.26 -0.19 36.59
CA TYR A 135 -45.23 0.85 36.95
C TYR A 135 -46.66 0.44 36.60
N GLU A 136 -46.92 -0.03 35.37
CA GLU A 136 -48.24 -0.53 34.94
C GLU A 136 -48.71 -1.76 35.74
N ASP A 137 -47.80 -2.69 36.04
CA ASP A 137 -48.09 -3.88 36.85
C ASP A 137 -48.51 -3.53 38.28
N SER A 138 -47.93 -2.46 38.85
CA SER A 138 -48.35 -1.95 40.17
C SER A 138 -49.79 -1.42 40.19
N ILE A 139 -50.38 -1.18 39.01
CA ILE A 139 -51.77 -0.72 38.80
C ILE A 139 -52.71 -1.91 38.45
N GLY A 140 -52.17 -3.14 38.31
CA GLY A 140 -52.97 -4.37 38.12
C GLY A 140 -52.59 -5.25 36.92
N GLY A 141 -51.42 -5.03 36.31
CA GLY A 141 -50.91 -5.79 35.15
C GLY A 141 -50.20 -7.12 35.48
N LYS A 142 -49.97 -7.94 34.43
CA LYS A 142 -49.24 -9.22 34.49
C LYS A 142 -47.74 -9.00 34.23
N SER A 143 -46.90 -9.40 35.20
CA SER A 143 -45.43 -9.40 35.10
C SER A 143 -44.92 -10.15 33.86
N CYS A 144 -44.24 -9.43 32.97
CA CYS A 144 -43.45 -10.00 31.87
C CYS A 144 -41.99 -10.20 32.33
N ASP A 145 -41.45 -11.43 32.22
CA ASP A 145 -40.08 -11.76 32.63
C ASP A 145 -39.03 -11.51 31.52
N ILE A 146 -39.46 -11.22 30.30
CA ILE A 146 -38.60 -10.98 29.14
C ILE A 146 -37.65 -9.77 29.33
N PRO A 147 -38.09 -8.60 29.85
CA PRO A 147 -37.19 -7.47 29.99
C PRO A 147 -36.13 -7.70 31.09
N LYS A 148 -36.37 -8.58 32.08
CA LYS A 148 -35.35 -8.94 33.10
C LYS A 148 -34.12 -9.61 32.49
N LYS A 149 -34.31 -10.52 31.53
CA LYS A 149 -33.20 -11.17 30.81
C LYS A 149 -32.41 -10.19 29.95
N LEU A 150 -33.11 -9.25 29.30
CA LEU A 150 -32.49 -8.19 28.48
C LEU A 150 -31.83 -7.07 29.32
N CYS A 151 -32.15 -6.99 30.61
CA CYS A 151 -31.56 -6.07 31.58
C CYS A 151 -30.34 -6.64 32.30
N GLU A 152 -29.89 -7.86 31.98
CA GLU A 152 -28.59 -8.32 32.45
C GLU A 152 -27.50 -7.44 31.82
N PRO A 153 -26.53 -6.93 32.62
CA PRO A 153 -25.49 -6.06 32.10
C PRO A 153 -24.76 -6.74 30.96
N SER A 154 -24.83 -6.14 29.77
CA SER A 154 -24.16 -6.66 28.59
C SER A 154 -22.66 -6.77 28.87
N LYS A 155 -22.11 -7.99 28.80
CA LYS A 155 -20.67 -8.22 28.90
C LYS A 155 -20.00 -7.78 27.60
N LEU A 156 -19.71 -6.49 27.48
CA LEU A 156 -19.01 -5.92 26.33
C LEU A 156 -17.50 -6.23 26.34
N GLU A 157 -17.00 -6.91 27.38
CA GLU A 157 -15.59 -7.19 27.59
C GLU A 157 -14.93 -7.84 26.37
N THR A 158 -15.59 -8.83 25.76
CA THR A 158 -15.06 -9.51 24.57
C THR A 158 -15.03 -8.59 23.35
N LEU A 159 -16.04 -7.76 23.13
CA LEU A 159 -16.04 -6.79 22.03
C LEU A 159 -14.95 -5.73 22.18
N GLU A 160 -14.72 -5.22 23.39
CA GLU A 160 -13.64 -4.27 23.70
C GLU A 160 -12.25 -4.93 23.60
N GLU A 161 -12.13 -6.22 23.94
CA GLU A 161 -10.91 -7.01 23.72
C GLU A 161 -10.58 -7.13 22.24
N ILE A 162 -11.57 -7.48 21.40
CA ILE A 162 -11.40 -7.54 19.94
C ILE A 162 -10.95 -6.16 19.43
N LYS A 163 -11.65 -5.10 19.85
CA LYS A 163 -11.33 -3.72 19.46
C LYS A 163 -9.88 -3.35 19.80
N SER A 164 -9.44 -3.71 21.00
CA SER A 164 -8.06 -3.47 21.46
C SER A 164 -7.03 -4.22 20.60
N LYS A 165 -7.29 -5.50 20.27
CA LYS A 165 -6.41 -6.31 19.40
C LYS A 165 -6.28 -5.72 18.00
N LEU A 166 -7.41 -5.31 17.40
CA LEU A 166 -7.43 -4.67 16.10
C LEU A 166 -6.66 -3.35 16.12
N PHE A 167 -6.83 -2.54 17.18
CA PHE A 167 -6.19 -1.24 17.31
C PHE A 167 -4.67 -1.38 17.36
N VAL A 168 -4.16 -2.33 18.15
CA VAL A 168 -2.73 -2.63 18.19
C VAL A 168 -2.25 -3.10 16.82
N SER A 169 -2.98 -4.01 16.16
CA SER A 169 -2.58 -4.56 14.85
C SER A 169 -2.51 -3.51 13.74
N LEU A 170 -3.43 -2.54 13.73
CA LEU A 170 -3.49 -1.46 12.75
C LEU A 170 -2.36 -0.44 12.97
N ASN A 171 -2.06 -0.09 14.22
CA ASN A 171 -1.11 1.00 14.55
C ASN A 171 0.34 0.53 14.75
N ARG A 172 0.61 -0.78 14.85
CA ARG A 172 1.95 -1.29 15.14
C ARG A 172 2.95 -1.15 13.99
N TYR A 173 2.50 -0.93 12.75
CA TYR A 173 3.34 -1.02 11.55
C TYR A 173 3.45 0.28 10.75
N ASP A 174 3.64 1.41 11.43
CA ASP A 174 3.87 2.70 10.75
C ASP A 174 5.11 2.67 9.84
N HIS A 175 6.11 1.85 10.17
CA HIS A 175 7.28 1.63 9.32
C HIS A 175 6.91 1.08 7.92
N ILE A 176 5.89 0.23 7.79
CA ILE A 176 5.47 -0.27 6.46
C ILE A 176 4.87 0.83 5.60
N LYS A 177 4.14 1.76 6.21
CA LYS A 177 3.63 2.92 5.47
C LYS A 177 4.80 3.74 4.91
N GLN A 178 5.87 3.90 5.69
CA GLN A 178 7.10 4.57 5.24
C GLN A 178 7.80 3.80 4.12
N LEU A 179 7.97 2.48 4.25
CA LEU A 179 8.57 1.65 3.19
C LEU A 179 7.77 1.68 1.88
N LYS A 180 6.43 1.66 1.95
CA LYS A 180 5.56 1.81 0.77
C LYS A 180 5.76 3.17 0.10
N GLN A 181 5.78 4.25 0.89
CA GLN A 181 6.02 5.61 0.39
C GLN A 181 7.41 5.75 -0.25
N GLU A 182 8.45 5.21 0.38
CA GLU A 182 9.80 5.21 -0.17
C GLU A 182 9.85 4.43 -1.48
N HIS A 183 9.30 3.21 -1.51
CA HIS A 183 9.21 2.40 -2.72
C HIS A 183 8.52 3.16 -3.87
N ASP A 184 7.40 3.82 -3.60
CA ASP A 184 6.66 4.58 -4.63
C ASP A 184 7.46 5.78 -5.14
N GLN A 185 8.18 6.47 -4.24
CA GLN A 185 9.08 7.55 -4.63
C GLN A 185 10.22 7.03 -5.53
N ARG A 186 10.93 5.97 -5.10
CA ARG A 186 12.03 5.38 -5.88
C ARG A 186 11.55 4.82 -7.22
N LYS A 187 10.34 4.27 -7.28
CA LYS A 187 9.70 3.80 -8.52
C LYS A 187 9.45 4.94 -9.50
N ASN A 188 9.04 6.10 -9.02
CA ASN A 188 8.85 7.29 -9.85
C ASN A 188 10.19 7.81 -10.38
N ASP A 189 11.22 7.85 -9.53
CA ASP A 189 12.58 8.23 -9.92
C ASP A 189 13.13 7.29 -11.00
N TYR A 190 12.98 5.97 -10.82
CA TYR A 190 13.35 4.97 -11.81
C TYR A 190 12.62 5.15 -13.14
N LYS A 191 11.30 5.34 -13.13
CA LYS A 191 10.52 5.56 -14.36
C LYS A 191 10.97 6.81 -15.10
N LEU A 192 11.28 7.88 -14.38
CA LEU A 192 11.78 9.13 -14.95
C LEU A 192 13.19 8.93 -15.54
N ALA A 193 14.09 8.29 -14.80
CA ALA A 193 15.44 7.98 -15.25
C ALA A 193 15.43 7.09 -16.50
N LEU A 194 14.60 6.04 -16.53
CA LEU A 194 14.44 5.15 -17.69
C LEU A 194 13.96 5.92 -18.93
N LYS A 195 12.95 6.79 -18.75
CA LYS A 195 12.42 7.60 -19.85
C LYS A 195 13.48 8.55 -20.39
N ASN A 196 14.20 9.24 -19.52
CA ASN A 196 15.27 10.17 -19.91
C ASN A 196 16.41 9.43 -20.62
N PHE A 197 16.79 8.26 -20.11
CA PHE A 197 17.84 7.43 -20.72
C PHE A 197 17.50 7.05 -22.15
N LYS A 198 16.26 6.59 -22.39
CA LYS A 198 15.80 6.22 -23.74
C LYS A 198 15.82 7.39 -24.71
N ILE A 199 15.28 8.55 -24.29
CA ILE A 199 15.31 9.77 -25.11
C ILE A 199 16.75 10.13 -25.47
N ILE A 200 17.65 10.04 -24.50
CA ILE A 200 19.05 10.37 -24.70
C ILE A 200 19.73 9.40 -25.68
N LEU A 201 19.46 8.09 -25.59
CA LEU A 201 19.95 7.09 -26.54
C LEU A 201 19.38 7.26 -27.96
N GLU A 202 18.16 7.78 -28.10
CA GLU A 202 17.48 7.92 -29.39
C GLU A 202 17.82 9.24 -30.11
N VAL A 203 18.00 10.33 -29.35
CA VAL A 203 18.00 11.70 -29.91
C VAL A 203 19.38 12.35 -29.87
N MET A 204 20.26 11.92 -28.96
CA MET A 204 21.52 12.62 -28.72
C MET A 204 22.72 11.81 -29.22
N ASN A 205 23.51 12.42 -30.10
CA ASN A 205 24.80 11.86 -30.48
C ASN A 205 25.81 12.11 -29.35
N ILE A 206 25.96 11.16 -28.44
CA ILE A 206 26.75 11.31 -27.21
C ILE A 206 28.08 10.59 -27.32
N ASN A 207 29.14 11.23 -26.83
CA ASN A 207 30.44 10.59 -26.72
C ASN A 207 30.44 9.49 -25.64
N GLU A 208 31.34 8.53 -25.78
CA GLU A 208 31.39 7.36 -24.89
C GLU A 208 31.52 7.73 -23.40
N LYS A 209 32.31 8.75 -23.07
CA LYS A 209 32.52 9.18 -21.67
C LYS A 209 31.23 9.68 -21.02
N SER A 210 30.44 10.46 -21.75
CA SER A 210 29.14 10.94 -21.30
C SER A 210 28.10 9.83 -21.23
N LEU A 211 28.16 8.86 -22.16
CA LEU A 211 27.28 7.69 -22.14
C LEU A 211 27.56 6.79 -20.92
N ASN A 212 28.83 6.54 -20.60
CA ASN A 212 29.23 5.79 -19.41
C ASN A 212 28.78 6.48 -18.11
N LYS A 213 28.88 7.82 -18.04
CA LYS A 213 28.37 8.58 -16.88
C LYS A 213 26.85 8.46 -16.73
N LEU A 214 26.12 8.61 -17.84
CA LEU A 214 24.66 8.47 -17.84
C LEU A 214 24.25 7.07 -17.37
N ARG A 215 24.95 6.04 -17.87
CA ARG A 215 24.79 4.65 -17.45
C ARG A 215 24.95 4.48 -15.94
N GLN A 216 26.05 4.98 -15.36
CA GLN A 216 26.28 4.89 -13.92
C GLN A 216 25.18 5.58 -13.10
N GLN A 217 24.72 6.75 -13.53
CA GLN A 217 23.62 7.46 -12.86
C GLN A 217 22.30 6.68 -12.92
N PHE A 218 22.01 6.03 -14.04
CA PHE A 218 20.82 5.19 -14.17
C PHE A 218 20.93 3.92 -13.31
N GLU A 219 22.09 3.26 -13.29
CA GLU A 219 22.36 2.10 -12.45
C GLU A 219 22.14 2.43 -10.98
N GLU A 220 22.58 3.60 -10.51
CA GLU A 220 22.36 4.05 -9.13
C GLU A 220 20.85 4.19 -8.80
N VAL A 221 20.08 4.84 -9.66
CA VAL A 221 18.63 4.99 -9.47
C VAL A 221 17.92 3.63 -9.52
N LEU A 222 18.32 2.75 -10.43
CA LEU A 222 17.79 1.39 -10.54
C LEU A 222 18.05 0.59 -9.27
N MET A 223 19.29 0.62 -8.76
CA MET A 223 19.69 -0.08 -7.54
C MET A 223 18.89 0.41 -6.34
N ASN A 224 18.68 1.73 -6.20
CA ASN A 224 17.88 2.30 -5.13
C ASN A 224 16.41 1.82 -5.19
N TYR A 225 15.82 1.77 -6.39
CA TYR A 225 14.48 1.24 -6.57
C TYR A 225 14.39 -0.26 -6.27
N GLN A 226 15.33 -1.06 -6.77
CA GLN A 226 15.38 -2.51 -6.52
C GLN A 226 15.59 -2.83 -5.03
N HIS A 227 16.41 -2.03 -4.34
CA HIS A 227 16.63 -2.16 -2.90
C HIS A 227 15.34 -1.89 -2.11
N ALA A 228 14.67 -0.77 -2.36
CA ALA A 228 13.39 -0.45 -1.71
C ALA A 228 12.32 -1.52 -1.98
N ARG A 229 12.23 -2.01 -3.22
CA ARG A 229 11.35 -3.13 -3.61
C ARG A 229 11.69 -4.41 -2.85
N CYS A 230 12.97 -4.74 -2.71
CA CYS A 230 13.42 -5.94 -2.02
C CYS A 230 13.03 -5.93 -0.54
N ILE A 231 13.33 -4.84 0.16
CA ILE A 231 12.97 -4.67 1.58
C ILE A 231 11.46 -4.83 1.76
N LEU A 232 10.68 -4.13 0.93
CA LEU A 232 9.22 -4.19 1.01
C LEU A 232 8.68 -5.61 0.77
N ASN A 233 9.23 -6.32 -0.23
CA ASN A 233 8.84 -7.70 -0.54
C ASN A 233 9.26 -8.72 0.55
N GLN A 234 10.27 -8.41 1.36
CA GLN A 234 10.70 -9.24 2.49
C GLN A 234 9.84 -9.02 3.72
N GLU A 235 9.49 -7.77 4.02
CA GLU A 235 8.75 -7.39 5.23
C GLU A 235 7.23 -7.65 5.11
N LEU A 236 6.64 -7.36 3.94
CA LEU A 236 5.19 -7.48 3.73
C LEU A 236 4.62 -8.88 4.07
N PRO A 237 5.23 -10.01 3.64
CA PRO A 237 4.69 -11.33 3.93
C PRO A 237 4.58 -11.65 5.43
N PHE A 238 5.57 -11.19 6.22
CA PHE A 238 5.57 -11.41 7.67
C PHE A 238 4.38 -10.70 8.32
N ILE A 239 4.19 -9.43 7.98
CA ILE A 239 3.15 -8.59 8.57
C ILE A 239 1.77 -8.99 8.06
N LEU A 240 1.66 -9.36 6.79
CA LEU A 240 0.43 -9.91 6.23
C LEU A 240 0.01 -11.18 6.98
N THR A 241 0.96 -12.06 7.31
CA THR A 241 0.70 -13.28 8.09
C THR A 241 0.21 -12.94 9.50
N GLU A 242 0.86 -12.00 10.19
CA GLU A 242 0.47 -11.57 11.53
C GLU A 242 -0.92 -10.92 11.54
N ARG A 243 -1.19 -9.99 10.62
CA ARG A 243 -2.51 -9.34 10.47
C ARG A 243 -3.60 -10.33 10.10
N THR A 244 -3.33 -11.28 9.21
CA THR A 244 -4.29 -12.32 8.83
C THR A 244 -4.64 -13.22 10.01
N LYS A 245 -3.66 -13.51 10.89
CA LYS A 245 -3.92 -14.25 12.13
C LYS A 245 -4.83 -13.45 13.06
N VAL A 246 -4.54 -12.17 13.28
CA VAL A 246 -5.39 -11.28 14.10
C VAL A 246 -6.80 -11.22 13.52
N LEU A 247 -6.92 -11.05 12.20
CA LEU A 247 -8.20 -11.05 11.49
C LEU A 247 -8.98 -12.35 11.77
N GLY A 248 -8.34 -13.51 11.60
CA GLY A 248 -8.97 -14.80 11.83
C GLY A 248 -9.45 -15.00 13.28
N ASP A 249 -8.63 -14.60 14.25
CA ASP A 249 -9.00 -14.69 15.67
C ASP A 249 -10.14 -13.73 16.03
N CYS A 250 -10.11 -12.51 15.49
CA CYS A 250 -11.17 -11.51 15.68
C CYS A 250 -12.49 -11.97 15.05
N LEU A 251 -12.47 -12.52 13.83
CA LEU A 251 -13.67 -13.03 13.16
C LEU A 251 -14.30 -14.22 13.92
N LYS A 252 -13.49 -15.12 14.49
CA LYS A 252 -13.99 -16.22 15.33
C LYS A 252 -14.67 -15.71 16.60
N LEU A 253 -14.05 -14.73 17.28
CA LEU A 253 -14.61 -14.11 18.47
C LEU A 253 -15.91 -13.37 18.12
N LEU A 254 -15.86 -12.49 17.13
CA LEU A 254 -16.99 -11.70 16.66
C LEU A 254 -18.16 -12.58 16.20
N GLY A 255 -17.90 -13.70 15.53
CA GLY A 255 -18.95 -14.63 15.12
C GLY A 255 -19.74 -15.21 16.29
N ARG A 256 -19.10 -15.46 17.44
CA ARG A 256 -19.79 -15.89 18.66
C ARG A 256 -20.64 -14.77 19.24
N GLU A 257 -20.07 -13.58 19.40
CA GLU A 257 -20.78 -12.40 19.92
C GLU A 257 -21.98 -12.02 19.04
N CYS A 258 -21.85 -12.12 17.71
CA CYS A 258 -22.96 -11.90 16.78
C CYS A 258 -24.10 -12.89 16.99
N GLY A 259 -23.78 -14.16 17.29
CA GLY A 259 -24.78 -15.20 17.55
C GLY A 259 -25.56 -14.92 18.84
N GLU A 260 -24.85 -14.58 19.91
CA GLU A 260 -25.46 -14.20 21.20
C GLU A 260 -26.33 -12.94 21.05
N TRP A 261 -25.79 -11.91 20.40
CA TRP A 261 -26.53 -10.67 20.16
C TRP A 261 -27.75 -10.87 19.25
N GLY A 262 -27.66 -11.74 18.25
CA GLY A 262 -28.79 -12.13 17.40
C GLY A 262 -29.96 -12.67 18.23
N GLY A 263 -29.68 -13.55 19.20
CA GLY A 263 -30.70 -14.04 20.13
C GLY A 263 -31.34 -12.93 20.96
N ASN A 264 -30.54 -11.98 21.45
CA ASN A 264 -31.06 -10.83 22.20
C ASN A 264 -31.93 -9.90 21.34
N ARG A 265 -31.56 -9.67 20.08
CA ARG A 265 -32.39 -8.91 19.12
C ARG A 265 -33.74 -9.57 18.90
N ASP A 266 -33.78 -10.90 18.75
CA ASP A 266 -35.03 -11.63 18.56
C ASP A 266 -35.93 -11.58 19.80
N GLU A 267 -35.34 -11.60 21.00
CA GLU A 267 -36.06 -11.45 22.27
C GLU A 267 -36.63 -10.02 22.41
N LEU A 268 -35.84 -8.99 22.05
CA LEU A 268 -36.27 -7.58 22.08
C LEU A 268 -37.41 -7.32 21.06
N SER A 269 -37.31 -7.90 19.87
CA SER A 269 -38.34 -7.82 18.83
C SER A 269 -39.67 -8.45 19.29
N ARG A 270 -39.60 -9.61 19.95
CA ARG A 270 -40.76 -10.26 20.56
C ARG A 270 -41.39 -9.38 21.64
N LEU A 271 -40.57 -8.78 22.52
CA LEU A 271 -41.04 -7.84 23.54
C LEU A 271 -41.78 -6.65 22.93
N PHE A 272 -41.25 -6.03 21.88
CA PHE A 272 -41.94 -4.92 21.21
C PHE A 272 -43.27 -5.33 20.60
N THR A 273 -43.33 -6.51 19.99
CA THR A 273 -44.57 -7.03 19.40
C THR A 273 -45.62 -7.28 20.47
N GLU A 274 -45.24 -7.91 21.58
CA GLU A 274 -46.14 -8.16 22.71
C GLU A 274 -46.64 -6.86 23.35
N LEU A 275 -45.75 -5.92 23.63
CA LEU A 275 -46.12 -4.61 24.17
C LEU A 275 -47.03 -3.84 23.20
N GLY A 276 -46.68 -3.82 21.92
CA GLY A 276 -47.49 -3.16 20.88
C GLY A 276 -48.91 -3.73 20.78
N ASN A 277 -49.06 -5.06 20.88
CA ASN A 277 -50.37 -5.70 20.87
C ASN A 277 -51.19 -5.44 22.14
N ASN A 278 -50.52 -5.20 23.27
CA ASN A 278 -51.17 -4.92 24.55
C ASN A 278 -51.51 -3.44 24.74
N LEU A 279 -50.86 -2.54 24.00
CA LEU A 279 -51.17 -1.11 23.93
C LEU A 279 -52.41 -0.88 23.04
N ASN A 280 -53.58 -1.35 23.47
CA ASN A 280 -54.84 -0.91 22.89
C ASN A 280 -55.08 0.54 23.31
N PHE A 281 -54.88 1.47 22.38
CA PHE A 281 -55.34 2.85 22.52
C PHE A 281 -56.87 2.85 22.57
N ASN A 282 -57.43 3.01 23.78
CA ASN A 282 -58.82 3.43 23.97
C ASN A 282 -58.90 4.96 23.99
#